data_AF-A0A366ML67-F1
#
_entry.id   AF-A0A366ML67-F1
#
_cell.length_a   1.000
_cell.length_b   1.000
_cell.length_c   1.000
_cell.angle_alpha   90.00
_cell.angle_beta   90.00
_cell.angle_gamma   90.00
#
_symmetry.space_group_name_H-M   'P 1'
#
loop_
_entity.id
_entity.type
_entity.pdbx_description
1 polymer ?
#
loop_
_entity_poly.entity_id
_entity_poly.type
_entity_poly.pdbx_seq_one_letter_code
_entity_poly.pdbx_strand_id
1 'polypeptide(L)'
;MKVSMTNPKTGEEKEIKIGWSWILFLFSGFLGLPLFLRKLYIWGGIFLILWIVYIVAPSLFYSDEEALGLYIILNLIFLGLQIWLGTKGNELTAKNYLELGWKFTDIDSNETKYAKEKWGIRV
;
A
#
# COMPACT_ATOMS: atom_id res chain seq x y z
N MET A 1 -11.17 14.27 3.56
CA MET A 1 -9.98 15.01 4.00
C MET A 1 -8.75 14.43 3.33
N LYS A 2 -7.89 15.30 2.81
CA LYS A 2 -6.62 14.94 2.15
C LYS A 2 -5.55 15.90 2.66
N VAL A 3 -4.30 15.48 2.55
CA VAL A 3 -3.12 16.33 2.79
C VAL A 3 -2.24 16.27 1.56
N SER A 4 -1.62 17.40 1.22
CA SER A 4 -0.66 17.46 0.14
C SER A 4 0.76 17.35 0.68
N MET A 5 1.60 16.63 -0.06
CA MET A 5 3.02 16.54 0.18
C MET A 5 3.78 16.93 -1.08
N THR A 6 4.83 17.72 -0.91
CA THR A 6 5.68 18.23 -1.98
C THR A 6 7.09 17.66 -1.85
N ASN A 7 7.65 17.21 -2.97
CA ASN A 7 9.05 16.86 -3.10
C ASN A 7 9.88 18.12 -3.31
N PRO A 8 10.72 18.55 -2.36
CA PRO A 8 11.48 19.79 -2.49
C PRO A 8 12.55 19.74 -3.59
N LYS A 9 12.94 18.55 -4.05
CA LYS A 9 13.96 18.39 -5.11
C LYS A 9 13.38 18.52 -6.52
N THR A 10 12.11 18.16 -6.71
CA THR A 10 11.48 18.11 -8.04
C THR A 10 10.28 19.03 -8.20
N GLY A 11 9.74 19.56 -7.10
CA GLY A 11 8.47 20.30 -7.09
C GLY A 11 7.23 19.41 -7.29
N GLU A 12 7.39 18.09 -7.34
CA GLU A 12 6.28 17.15 -7.48
C GLU A 12 5.37 17.22 -6.25
N GLU A 13 4.09 17.47 -6.45
CA GLU A 13 3.08 17.48 -5.40
C GLU A 13 2.15 16.27 -5.51
N LYS A 14 1.84 15.64 -4.37
CA LYS A 14 0.89 14.53 -4.28
C LYS A 14 -0.06 14.68 -3.13
N GLU A 15 -1.34 14.44 -3.42
CA GLU A 15 -2.37 14.35 -2.40
C GLU A 15 -2.46 12.94 -1.82
N ILE A 16 -2.57 12.87 -0.49
CA ILE A 16 -2.79 11.65 0.25
C ILE A 16 -4.10 11.78 1.03
N LYS A 17 -5.03 10.86 0.78
CA LYS A 17 -6.29 10.79 1.52
C LYS A 17 -6.03 10.33 2.96
N ILE A 18 -6.66 10.99 3.92
CA ILE A 18 -6.65 10.54 5.32
C ILE A 18 -7.74 9.47 5.51
N GLY A 19 -7.35 8.26 5.91
CA GLY A 19 -8.25 7.11 6.11
C GLY A 19 -8.19 6.09 4.98
N TRP A 20 -9.32 5.43 4.68
CA TRP A 20 -9.39 4.29 3.77
C TRP A 20 -8.99 4.60 2.31
N SER A 21 -8.08 3.78 1.76
CA SER A 21 -7.61 3.80 0.39
C SER A 21 -8.31 2.75 -0.46
N TRP A 22 -9.32 3.17 -1.22
CA TRP A 22 -10.00 2.30 -2.19
C TRP A 22 -9.06 1.76 -3.27
N ILE A 23 -8.11 2.59 -3.71
CA ILE A 23 -7.15 2.19 -4.75
C ILE A 23 -6.26 1.06 -4.26
N LEU A 24 -5.74 1.16 -3.03
CA LEU A 24 -4.88 0.11 -2.50
C LEU A 24 -5.67 -1.13 -2.11
N PHE A 25 -6.88 -1.00 -1.59
CA PHE A 25 -7.74 -2.15 -1.32
C PHE A 25 -8.05 -2.95 -2.61
N LEU A 26 -8.58 -2.29 -3.63
CA LEU A 26 -9.06 -2.98 -4.84
C LEU A 26 -7.93 -3.43 -5.75
N PHE A 27 -6.87 -2.62 -5.89
CA PHE A 27 -5.88 -2.81 -6.96
C PHE A 27 -4.48 -3.21 -6.49
N SER A 28 -4.18 -3.26 -5.18
CA SER A 28 -2.88 -3.80 -4.74
C SER A 28 -2.70 -5.26 -5.13
N GLY A 29 -3.80 -6.02 -5.15
CA GLY A 29 -3.86 -7.38 -5.67
C GLY A 29 -3.49 -7.51 -7.14
N PHE A 30 -3.31 -6.44 -7.92
CA PHE A 30 -2.87 -6.52 -9.31
C PHE A 30 -1.35 -6.32 -9.40
N LEU A 31 -0.59 -7.39 -9.14
CA LEU A 31 0.88 -7.42 -9.10
C LEU A 31 1.54 -6.39 -8.16
N GLY A 32 0.80 -5.78 -7.23
CA GLY A 32 1.31 -4.71 -6.39
C GLY A 32 1.50 -3.37 -7.09
N LEU A 33 1.00 -3.18 -8.32
CA LEU A 33 1.28 -1.98 -9.14
C LEU A 33 1.01 -0.64 -8.42
N PRO A 34 -0.15 -0.44 -7.76
CA PRO A 34 -0.40 0.81 -7.03
C PRO A 34 0.59 1.09 -5.89
N LEU A 35 1.20 0.04 -5.30
CA LEU A 35 2.19 0.17 -4.24
C LEU A 35 3.50 0.73 -4.80
N PHE A 36 3.94 0.21 -5.94
CA PHE A 36 5.13 0.73 -6.64
C PHE A 36 4.98 2.20 -7.06
N LEU A 37 3.80 2.58 -7.59
CA LEU A 37 3.50 3.97 -7.96
C LEU A 37 3.54 4.94 -6.75
N ARG A 38 3.30 4.40 -5.54
CA ARG A 38 3.40 5.13 -4.26
C ARG A 38 4.74 4.95 -3.57
N LYS A 39 5.73 4.40 -4.26
CA LYS A 39 7.10 4.13 -3.76
C LYS A 39 7.14 3.15 -2.59
N LEU A 40 6.10 2.35 -2.38
CA LEU A 40 6.03 1.29 -1.36
C LEU A 40 6.62 -0.02 -1.91
N TYR A 41 7.90 0.01 -2.30
CA TYR A 41 8.54 -1.05 -3.08
C TYR A 41 8.54 -2.41 -2.37
N ILE A 42 8.75 -2.44 -1.05
CA ILE A 42 8.75 -3.68 -0.25
C ILE A 42 7.38 -4.36 -0.33
N TRP A 43 6.29 -3.60 -0.11
CA TRP A 43 4.93 -4.13 -0.18
C TRP A 43 4.55 -4.55 -1.59
N GLY A 44 4.96 -3.78 -2.61
CA GLY A 44 4.79 -4.20 -4.00
C GLY A 44 5.51 -5.51 -4.31
N GLY A 45 6.73 -5.69 -3.80
CA GLY A 45 7.51 -6.92 -3.92
C GLY A 45 6.84 -8.12 -3.26
N ILE A 46 6.25 -7.94 -2.07
CA ILE A 46 5.46 -9.00 -1.40
C ILE A 46 4.31 -9.45 -2.29
N PHE A 47 3.53 -8.52 -2.85
CA PHE A 47 2.43 -8.86 -3.76
C PHE A 47 2.93 -9.56 -5.04
N LEU A 48 4.07 -9.14 -5.59
CA LEU A 48 4.66 -9.78 -6.76
C LEU A 48 5.08 -11.23 -6.46
N ILE A 49 5.71 -11.48 -5.31
CA ILE A 49 6.09 -12.83 -4.87
C ILE A 49 4.84 -13.69 -4.65
N LEU A 50 3.80 -13.16 -4.00
CA LEU A 50 2.54 -13.87 -3.81
C LEU A 50 1.91 -14.26 -5.15
N TRP A 51 2.00 -13.42 -6.18
CA TRP A 51 1.55 -13.76 -7.53
C TRP A 51 2.37 -14.86 -8.18
N ILE A 52 3.70 -14.82 -8.03
CA ILE A 52 4.57 -15.89 -8.53
C ILE A 52 4.18 -17.21 -7.87
N VAL A 53 4.00 -17.22 -6.55
CA VAL A 53 3.55 -18.42 -5.81
C VAL A 53 2.17 -18.86 -6.29
N TYR A 54 1.23 -17.93 -6.46
CA TYR A 54 -0.12 -18.21 -6.93
C TYR A 54 -0.16 -18.89 -8.30
N ILE A 55 0.73 -18.50 -9.21
CA ILE A 55 0.80 -19.04 -10.57
C ILE A 55 1.58 -20.35 -10.61
N VAL A 56 2.72 -20.42 -9.91
CA VAL A 56 3.68 -21.53 -10.06
C VAL A 56 3.38 -22.67 -9.09
N ALA A 57 3.13 -22.39 -7.81
CA ALA A 57 3.06 -23.42 -6.79
C ALA A 57 1.94 -24.47 -7.00
N PRO A 58 0.74 -24.14 -7.52
CA PRO A 58 -0.29 -25.13 -7.82
C PRO A 58 0.17 -26.23 -8.78
N SER A 59 1.07 -25.91 -9.72
CA SER A 59 1.60 -26.88 -10.69
C SER A 59 2.54 -27.93 -10.07
N LEU A 60 2.93 -27.74 -8.81
CA LEU A 60 3.80 -28.65 -8.07
C LEU A 60 3.02 -29.72 -7.29
N PHE A 61 1.69 -29.64 -7.23
CA PHE A 61 0.85 -30.61 -6.54
C PHE A 61 0.43 -31.76 -7.45
N TYR A 62 0.26 -32.95 -6.86
CA TYR A 62 -0.18 -34.14 -7.59
C TYR A 62 -1.70 -34.27 -7.66
N SER A 63 -2.44 -33.58 -6.78
CA SER A 63 -3.90 -33.63 -6.71
C SER A 63 -4.52 -32.24 -6.88
N ASP A 64 -5.66 -32.21 -7.57
CA ASP A 64 -6.44 -30.99 -7.77
C ASP A 64 -6.99 -30.43 -6.45
N GLU A 65 -7.27 -31.30 -5.47
CA GLU A 65 -7.77 -30.89 -4.14
C GLU A 65 -6.71 -30.10 -3.35
N GLU A 66 -5.45 -30.52 -3.37
CA GLU A 66 -4.36 -29.80 -2.72
C GLU A 66 -4.11 -28.44 -3.38
N ALA A 67 -4.13 -28.40 -4.73
CA ALA A 67 -4.01 -27.15 -5.48
C ALA A 67 -5.15 -26.18 -5.15
N LEU A 68 -6.40 -26.69 -5.07
CA LEU A 68 -7.56 -25.90 -4.65
C LEU A 68 -7.40 -25.36 -3.22
N GLY A 69 -6.94 -26.19 -2.29
CA GLY A 69 -6.65 -25.78 -0.92
C GLY A 69 -5.65 -24.62 -0.86
N LEU A 70 -4.57 -24.69 -1.64
CA LEU A 70 -3.58 -23.61 -1.76
C LEU A 70 -4.21 -22.33 -2.33
N TYR A 71 -5.02 -22.43 -3.39
CA TYR A 71 -5.69 -21.25 -3.96
C TYR A 71 -6.57 -20.54 -2.94
N ILE A 72 -7.33 -21.28 -2.14
CA ILE A 72 -8.19 -20.71 -1.09
C ILE A 72 -7.34 -19.96 -0.06
N ILE A 73 -6.26 -20.57 0.42
CA ILE A 73 -5.35 -19.96 1.40
C ILE A 73 -4.74 -18.67 0.83
N LEU A 74 -4.22 -18.71 -0.40
CA LEU A 74 -3.62 -17.53 -1.03
C LEU A 74 -4.64 -16.41 -1.24
N ASN A 75 -5.87 -16.71 -1.66
CA ASN A 75 -6.94 -15.71 -1.80
C ASN A 75 -7.29 -15.05 -0.46
N LEU A 76 -7.32 -15.81 0.64
CA LEU A 76 -7.54 -15.26 1.98
C LEU A 76 -6.38 -14.34 2.41
N ILE A 77 -5.13 -14.71 2.09
CA ILE A 77 -3.95 -13.88 2.32
C ILE A 77 -4.04 -12.58 1.52
N PHE A 78 -4.35 -12.65 0.22
CA PHE A 78 -4.55 -11.48 -0.63
C PHE A 78 -5.63 -10.56 -0.04
N LEU A 79 -6.80 -11.09 0.29
CA LEU A 79 -7.90 -10.31 0.85
C LEU A 79 -7.50 -9.64 2.17
N GLY A 80 -6.84 -10.36 3.08
CA GLY A 80 -6.36 -9.82 4.35
C GLY A 80 -5.38 -8.66 4.16
N LEU A 81 -4.40 -8.84 3.27
CA LEU A 81 -3.42 -7.80 2.93
C LEU A 81 -4.07 -6.60 2.24
N GLN A 82 -5.02 -6.82 1.33
CA GLN A 82 -5.78 -5.77 0.65
C GLN A 82 -6.58 -4.94 1.64
N ILE A 83 -7.31 -5.57 2.57
CA ILE A 83 -8.05 -4.87 3.63
C ILE A 83 -7.09 -4.04 4.49
N TRP A 84 -5.98 -4.65 4.91
CA TRP A 84 -4.96 -3.97 5.71
C TRP A 84 -4.38 -2.76 4.96
N LEU A 85 -4.00 -2.90 3.69
CA LEU A 85 -3.53 -1.79 2.84
C LEU A 85 -4.60 -0.74 2.58
N GLY A 86 -5.88 -1.13 2.52
CA GLY A 86 -7.00 -0.20 2.51
C GLY A 86 -6.97 0.71 3.74
N THR A 87 -6.75 0.16 4.93
CA THR A 87 -6.70 0.94 6.18
C THR A 87 -5.39 1.72 6.37
N LYS A 88 -4.23 1.09 6.11
CA LYS A 88 -2.91 1.59 6.48
C LYS A 88 -2.09 2.12 5.32
N GLY A 89 -2.45 1.82 4.08
CA GLY A 89 -1.61 2.14 2.93
C GLY A 89 -1.37 3.64 2.70
N ASN A 90 -2.34 4.50 3.04
CA ASN A 90 -2.14 5.96 2.98
C ASN A 90 -1.15 6.46 4.05
N GLU A 91 -1.21 5.91 5.27
CA GLU A 91 -0.24 6.18 6.35
C GLU A 91 1.17 5.77 5.93
N LEU A 92 1.32 4.55 5.38
CA LEU A 92 2.60 4.05 4.88
C LEU A 92 3.14 4.94 3.76
N THR A 93 2.27 5.38 2.85
CA THR A 93 2.65 6.30 1.76
C THR A 93 3.22 7.60 2.31
N ALA A 94 2.53 8.22 3.27
CA ALA A 94 2.96 9.48 3.86
C ALA A 94 4.31 9.34 4.60
N LYS A 95 4.46 8.28 5.40
CA LYS A 95 5.73 7.99 6.12
C LYS A 95 6.89 7.77 5.16
N ASN A 96 6.68 6.95 4.13
CA ASN A 96 7.69 6.68 3.12
C ASN A 96 8.07 7.95 2.34
N TYR A 97 7.13 8.85 2.05
CA TYR A 97 7.45 10.14 1.45
C TYR A 97 8.30 11.02 2.37
N LEU A 98 8.01 11.08 3.68
CA LEU A 98 8.86 11.77 4.65
C LEU A 98 10.28 11.20 4.69
N GLU A 99 10.42 9.87 4.69
CA GLU A 99 11.73 9.19 4.63
C GLU A 99 12.50 9.55 3.35
N LEU A 100 11.79 9.75 2.23
CA LEU A 100 12.36 10.21 0.97
C LEU A 100 12.60 11.73 0.91
N GLY A 101 12.39 12.45 2.01
CA GLY A 101 12.64 13.89 2.13
C GLY A 101 11.52 14.79 1.60
N TRP A 102 10.33 14.25 1.33
CA TRP A 102 9.16 15.05 1.01
C TRP A 102 8.68 15.79 2.27
N LYS A 103 7.94 16.87 2.07
CA LYS A 103 7.37 17.68 3.16
C LYS A 103 5.88 17.86 2.95
N PHE A 104 5.12 18.05 4.03
CA PHE A 104 3.74 18.53 3.91
C PHE A 104 3.76 19.92 3.27
N THR A 105 2.88 20.15 2.29
CA THR A 105 2.81 21.44 1.57
C THR A 105 2.39 22.56 2.52
N ASP A 106 1.36 22.32 3.35
CA ASP A 106 0.90 23.24 4.39
C ASP A 106 0.98 22.53 5.75
N ILE A 107 1.97 22.92 6.56
CA ILE A 107 2.28 22.27 7.83
C ILE A 107 1.32 22.70 8.96
N ASP A 108 0.72 23.88 8.84
CA ASP A 108 -0.08 24.50 9.90
C ASP A 108 -1.58 24.28 9.71
N SER A 109 -1.99 23.77 8.55
CA SER A 109 -3.37 23.36 8.28
C SER A 109 -3.91 22.35 9.30
N ASN A 110 -5.21 22.44 9.56
CA ASN A 110 -5.91 21.54 10.46
C ASN A 110 -5.86 20.09 9.94
N GLU A 111 -5.89 19.93 8.61
CA GLU A 111 -5.80 18.64 7.92
C GLU A 111 -4.45 17.97 8.15
N THR A 112 -3.34 18.72 8.03
CA THR A 112 -2.00 18.19 8.29
C THR A 112 -1.83 17.83 9.76
N LYS A 113 -2.29 18.67 10.69
CA LYS A 113 -2.27 18.38 12.12
C LYS A 113 -3.04 17.09 12.45
N TYR A 114 -4.26 16.97 11.95
CA TYR A 114 -5.08 15.76 12.11
C TYR A 114 -4.43 14.52 11.49
N ALA A 115 -3.85 14.65 10.28
CA ALA A 115 -3.14 13.56 9.62
C ALA A 115 -1.94 13.09 10.45
N LYS A 116 -1.12 14.02 10.95
CA LYS A 116 0.04 13.72 11.79
C LYS A 116 -0.34 12.97 13.05
N GLU A 117 -1.37 13.44 13.75
CA GLU A 117 -1.90 12.77 14.95
C GLU A 117 -2.39 11.35 14.62
N LYS A 118 -3.26 11.21 13.62
CA LYS A 118 -3.85 9.92 13.23
C LYS A 118 -2.81 8.89 12.76
N TRP A 119 -1.76 9.36 12.10
CA TRP A 119 -0.69 8.52 11.55
C TRP A 119 0.51 8.36 12.48
N GLY A 120 0.52 9.02 13.64
CA GLY A 120 1.62 8.99 14.59
C GLY A 120 2.91 9.60 14.03
N ILE A 121 2.81 10.65 13.23
CA ILE A 121 3.94 11.40 12.66
C ILE A 121 4.27 12.55 13.61
N ARG A 122 5.53 12.63 14.06
CA ARG A 122 5.99 13.62 15.06
C ARG A 122 6.82 14.78 14.50
N VAL A 123 7.18 14.71 13.22
CA VAL A 123 7.90 15.75 12.47
C VAL A 123 6.92 16.75 11.90
#